data_AF-A0A3M2B787-F1
#
_entry.id   AF-A0A3M2B787-F1
#
_cell.length_a   1.000
_cell.length_b   1.000
_cell.length_c   1.000
_cell.angle_alpha   90.00
_cell.angle_beta   90.00
_cell.angle_gamma   90.00
#
_symmetry.space_group_name_H-M   'P 1'
#
loop_
_entity.id
_entity.type
_entity.pdbx_description
1 polymer ?
#
loop_
_entity_poly.entity_id
_entity_poly.type
_entity_poly.pdbx_seq_one_letter_code
_entity_poly.pdbx_strand_id
1 'polypeptide(L)'
;MALNSNALTARLGRLTLPVKLAVACLFAALLPVSAALLVLNEEWEDNAIEDTQQMLAIRADDRERLLASHIGYFQRVAAGLAEADVIQDYLWALRRGDRTRASEVGATAFSFVQSMQAAEWGDTHHIFLTDSDGNVVLSPPHDEQDLPFYLPHIVGVDQINRAGSHLGHFIGNRSFFRQALTEPVVSPFYGFEERDHYHQLVLNPVFGPAGEPLGTVVIEIAIDAVTALMQEGITVGQSGRVFLATMDGQPVVHSRSEPIERIDSEGLSAAIAVGTETRGRFTRPDGTEVFGVYAPSTVYPWVVCIEIDSAEIMAPIWTQRRKALTIAVLLAMALGVVGVGIGLHFGLPLRRLAADADCIAHGSLEHA
;
A
#
# COMPACT_ATOMS: atom_id res chain seq x y z
N MET A 1 -21.22 37.28 -14.39
CA MET A 1 -21.53 38.58 -13.75
C MET A 1 -20.70 39.65 -14.45
N ALA A 2 -21.26 40.38 -15.42
CA ALA A 2 -20.51 41.35 -16.21
C ALA A 2 -20.32 42.65 -15.41
N LEU A 3 -19.10 42.93 -14.97
CA LEU A 3 -18.74 44.21 -14.36
C LEU A 3 -18.93 45.30 -15.42
N ASN A 4 -19.80 46.28 -15.13
CA ASN A 4 -20.11 47.40 -16.01
C ASN A 4 -18.85 48.28 -16.18
N SER A 5 -18.12 48.10 -17.30
CA SER A 5 -16.83 48.75 -17.56
C SER A 5 -16.89 50.28 -17.48
N ASN A 6 -18.04 50.85 -17.82
CA ASN A 6 -18.30 52.30 -17.78
C ASN A 6 -18.33 52.87 -16.36
N ALA A 7 -18.72 52.07 -15.36
CA ALA A 7 -18.74 52.52 -13.97
C ALA A 7 -17.32 52.58 -13.35
N LEU A 8 -16.42 51.71 -13.83
CA LEU A 8 -15.06 51.60 -13.33
C LEU A 8 -14.17 52.73 -13.86
N THR A 9 -14.30 53.05 -15.15
CA THR A 9 -13.61 54.18 -15.79
C THR A 9 -14.03 55.53 -15.20
N ALA A 10 -15.33 55.73 -14.93
CA ALA A 10 -15.84 56.95 -14.30
C ALA A 10 -15.29 57.16 -12.87
N ARG A 11 -15.10 56.08 -12.08
CA ARG A 11 -14.51 56.16 -10.74
C ARG A 11 -13.01 56.41 -10.77
N LEU A 12 -12.27 55.77 -11.68
CA LEU A 12 -10.83 55.99 -11.85
C LEU A 12 -10.49 57.43 -12.28
N GLY A 13 -11.37 58.06 -13.07
CA GLY A 13 -11.21 59.45 -13.52
C GLY A 13 -11.04 60.45 -12.37
N ARG A 14 -11.73 60.23 -11.24
CA ARG A 14 -11.75 61.14 -10.06
C ARG A 14 -10.54 61.01 -9.12
N LEU A 15 -9.65 60.05 -9.35
CA LEU A 15 -8.46 59.85 -8.49
C LEU A 15 -7.39 60.90 -8.76
N THR A 16 -6.64 61.29 -7.72
CA THR A 16 -5.47 62.17 -7.85
C THR A 16 -4.33 61.43 -8.56
N LEU A 17 -3.44 62.18 -9.23
CA LEU A 17 -2.29 61.62 -9.97
C LEU A 17 -1.43 60.66 -9.12
N PRO A 18 -1.12 60.93 -7.83
CA PRO A 18 -0.35 59.99 -7.00
C PRO A 18 -1.07 58.66 -6.80
N VAL A 19 -2.39 58.67 -6.66
CA VAL A 19 -3.18 57.46 -6.49
C VAL A 19 -3.23 56.66 -7.80
N LYS A 20 -3.35 57.33 -8.95
CA LYS A 20 -3.30 56.66 -10.27
C LYS A 20 -1.95 55.97 -10.51
N LEU A 21 -0.84 56.63 -10.17
CA LEU A 21 0.51 56.06 -10.25
C LEU A 21 0.69 54.87 -9.30
N ALA A 22 0.25 55.00 -8.05
CA ALA A 22 0.31 53.92 -7.08
C ALA A 22 -0.49 52.68 -7.54
N VAL A 23 -1.69 52.89 -8.07
CA VAL A 23 -2.52 51.81 -8.63
C VAL A 23 -1.85 51.17 -9.85
N ALA A 24 -1.28 51.96 -10.76
CA ALA A 24 -0.58 51.44 -11.93
C ALA A 24 0.65 50.61 -11.53
N CYS A 25 1.46 51.08 -10.57
CA CYS A 25 2.60 50.33 -10.04
C CYS A 25 2.16 49.02 -9.35
N LEU A 26 1.07 49.06 -8.58
CA LEU A 26 0.50 47.86 -7.96
C LEU A 26 0.05 46.83 -9.00
N PHE A 27 -0.67 47.24 -10.04
CA PHE A 27 -1.09 46.33 -11.11
C PHE A 27 0.10 45.76 -11.89
N ALA A 28 1.07 46.60 -12.26
CA ALA A 28 2.27 46.18 -12.98
C ALA A 28 3.12 45.18 -12.16
N ALA A 29 3.10 45.27 -10.83
CA ALA A 29 3.81 44.36 -9.95
C ALA A 29 3.04 43.07 -9.65
N LEU A 30 1.75 43.18 -9.34
CA LEU A 30 0.94 42.04 -8.88
C LEU A 30 0.64 41.06 -10.00
N LEU A 31 0.34 41.54 -11.21
CA LEU A 31 -0.12 40.70 -12.31
C LEU A 31 0.93 39.63 -12.74
N PRO A 32 2.20 39.98 -13.02
CA PRO A 32 3.21 38.97 -13.36
C PRO A 32 3.54 38.05 -12.18
N VAL A 33 3.53 38.56 -10.95
CA VAL A 33 3.79 37.74 -9.76
C VAL A 33 2.65 36.74 -9.53
N SER A 34 1.40 37.15 -9.65
CA SER A 34 0.24 36.26 -9.55
C SER A 34 0.24 35.21 -10.65
N ALA A 35 0.58 35.58 -11.88
CA ALA A 35 0.70 34.62 -12.99
C ALA A 35 1.83 33.61 -12.73
N ALA A 36 3.01 34.06 -12.31
CA ALA A 36 4.13 33.19 -11.97
C ALA A 36 3.79 32.25 -10.80
N LEU A 37 3.10 32.74 -9.76
CA LEU A 37 2.66 31.93 -8.63
C LEU A 37 1.65 30.86 -9.03
N LEU A 38 0.79 31.11 -10.02
CA LEU A 38 -0.14 30.10 -10.52
C LEU A 38 0.61 29.00 -11.27
N VAL A 39 1.46 29.36 -12.24
CA VAL A 39 2.23 28.40 -13.04
C VAL A 39 3.15 27.55 -12.17
N LEU A 40 3.92 28.18 -11.27
CA LEU A 40 4.82 27.45 -10.36
C LEU A 40 4.06 26.55 -9.39
N ASN A 41 2.84 26.93 -9.00
CA ASN A 41 2.05 26.10 -8.09
C ASN A 41 1.51 24.85 -8.79
N GLU A 42 1.03 24.98 -10.03
CA GLU A 42 0.59 23.82 -10.82
C GLU A 42 1.76 22.86 -11.07
N GLU A 43 2.90 23.38 -11.50
CA GLU A 43 4.11 22.56 -11.76
C GLU A 43 4.62 21.85 -10.49
N TRP A 44 4.63 22.52 -9.33
CA TRP A 44 5.04 21.88 -8.07
C TRP A 44 4.06 20.84 -7.58
N GLU A 45 2.76 21.05 -7.78
CA GLU A 45 1.73 20.09 -7.42
C GLU A 45 1.85 18.83 -8.29
N ASP A 46 1.94 19.00 -9.61
CA ASP A 46 2.06 17.89 -10.55
C ASP A 46 3.34 17.08 -10.30
N ASN A 47 4.49 17.75 -10.12
CA ASN A 47 5.75 17.06 -9.81
C ASN A 47 5.68 16.31 -8.48
N ALA A 48 5.08 16.90 -7.44
CA ALA A 48 4.95 16.22 -6.15
C ALA A 48 4.02 15.01 -6.23
N ILE A 49 2.97 15.07 -7.04
CA ILE A 49 2.08 13.94 -7.29
C ILE A 49 2.83 12.83 -8.03
N GLU A 50 3.55 13.17 -9.10
CA GLU A 50 4.31 12.21 -9.90
C GLU A 50 5.40 11.54 -9.06
N ASP A 51 6.21 12.32 -8.33
CA ASP A 51 7.25 11.83 -7.43
C ASP A 51 6.67 10.90 -6.36
N THR A 52 5.52 11.26 -5.79
CA THR A 52 4.84 10.43 -4.78
C THR A 52 4.36 9.12 -5.40
N GLN A 53 3.70 9.16 -6.55
CA GLN A 53 3.22 7.94 -7.21
C GLN A 53 4.37 7.03 -7.61
N GLN A 54 5.47 7.58 -8.11
CA GLN A 54 6.67 6.82 -8.45
C GLN A 54 7.32 6.21 -7.21
N MET A 55 7.46 6.98 -6.12
CA MET A 55 7.95 6.47 -4.85
C MET A 55 7.11 5.29 -4.35
N LEU A 56 5.78 5.45 -4.31
CA LEU A 56 4.87 4.39 -3.87
C LEU A 56 4.99 3.14 -4.76
N ALA A 57 5.13 3.32 -6.08
CA ALA A 57 5.27 2.19 -7.02
C ALA A 57 6.57 1.42 -6.79
N ILE A 58 7.69 2.13 -6.61
CA ILE A 58 8.97 1.50 -6.25
C ILE A 58 8.85 0.73 -4.93
N ARG A 59 8.15 1.29 -3.93
CA ARG A 59 7.93 0.60 -2.65
C ARG A 59 7.05 -0.64 -2.81
N ALA A 60 6.01 -0.59 -3.64
CA ALA A 60 5.15 -1.74 -3.91
C ALA A 60 5.92 -2.87 -4.61
N ASP A 61 6.75 -2.52 -5.59
CA ASP A 61 7.64 -3.45 -6.29
C ASP A 61 8.70 -4.08 -5.35
N ASP A 62 9.28 -3.31 -4.44
CA ASP A 62 10.15 -3.84 -3.38
C ASP A 62 9.43 -4.86 -2.49
N ARG A 63 8.17 -4.59 -2.12
CA ARG A 63 7.36 -5.52 -1.32
C ARG A 63 7.02 -6.78 -2.09
N GLU A 64 6.62 -6.66 -3.35
CA GLU A 64 6.36 -7.80 -4.23
C GLU A 64 7.60 -8.69 -4.37
N ARG A 65 8.79 -8.12 -4.52
CA ARG A 65 10.05 -8.89 -4.53
C ARG A 65 10.30 -9.65 -3.23
N LEU A 66 10.04 -9.02 -2.09
CA LEU A 66 10.21 -9.67 -0.78
C LEU A 66 9.23 -10.82 -0.61
N LEU A 67 7.96 -10.60 -0.96
CA LEU A 67 6.95 -11.65 -1.00
C LEU A 67 7.37 -12.80 -1.92
N ALA A 68 7.80 -12.51 -3.15
CA ALA A 68 8.28 -13.51 -4.11
C ALA A 68 9.48 -14.31 -3.58
N SER A 69 10.42 -13.65 -2.91
CA SER A 69 11.57 -14.32 -2.28
C SER A 69 11.13 -15.23 -1.14
N HIS A 70 10.24 -14.74 -0.28
CA HIS A 70 9.72 -15.45 0.88
C HIS A 70 8.94 -16.71 0.48
N ILE A 71 7.99 -16.58 -0.45
CA ILE A 71 7.21 -17.73 -0.92
C ILE A 71 8.06 -18.69 -1.75
N GLY A 72 8.99 -18.17 -2.56
CA GLY A 72 9.92 -18.98 -3.32
C GLY A 72 10.84 -19.81 -2.42
N TYR A 73 11.18 -19.31 -1.22
CA TYR A 73 11.89 -20.08 -0.20
C TYR A 73 11.05 -21.28 0.28
N PHE A 74 9.82 -21.05 0.72
CA PHE A 74 8.96 -22.14 1.20
C PHE A 74 8.56 -23.13 0.11
N GLN A 75 8.41 -22.69 -1.13
CA GLN A 75 8.20 -23.60 -2.26
C GLN A 75 9.39 -24.54 -2.46
N ARG A 76 10.63 -24.07 -2.30
CA ARG A 76 11.83 -24.93 -2.37
C ARG A 76 11.91 -25.89 -1.18
N VAL A 77 11.57 -25.44 0.02
CA VAL A 77 11.51 -26.30 1.22
C VAL A 77 10.47 -27.41 1.03
N ALA A 78 9.26 -27.04 0.60
CA ALA A 78 8.17 -27.99 0.35
C ALA A 78 8.50 -28.97 -0.79
N ALA A 79 9.16 -28.52 -1.86
CA ALA A 79 9.64 -29.40 -2.93
C ALA A 79 10.70 -30.39 -2.42
N GLY A 80 11.69 -29.93 -1.65
CA GLY A 80 12.71 -30.81 -1.07
C GLY A 80 12.13 -31.85 -0.11
N LEU A 81 11.11 -31.46 0.68
CA LEU A 81 10.34 -32.39 1.51
C LEU A 81 9.57 -33.41 0.67
N ALA A 82 8.93 -32.99 -0.42
CA ALA A 82 8.14 -33.86 -1.29
C ALA A 82 9.00 -34.87 -2.07
N GLU A 83 10.25 -34.53 -2.32
CA GLU A 83 11.25 -35.40 -2.98
C GLU A 83 11.96 -36.35 -2.00
N ALA A 84 11.76 -36.23 -0.69
CA ALA A 84 12.45 -37.06 0.28
C ALA A 84 11.92 -38.52 0.27
N ASP A 85 12.83 -39.49 0.11
CA ASP A 85 12.51 -40.93 0.06
C ASP A 85 11.61 -41.37 1.22
N VAL A 86 11.86 -40.87 2.44
CA VAL A 86 11.08 -41.22 3.63
C VAL A 86 9.62 -40.77 3.54
N ILE A 87 9.35 -39.64 2.88
CA ILE A 87 8.01 -39.08 2.68
C ILE A 87 7.28 -39.86 1.60
N GLN A 88 7.95 -40.13 0.48
CA GLN A 88 7.41 -40.94 -0.61
C GLN A 88 7.09 -42.36 -0.15
N ASP A 89 8.01 -43.02 0.57
CA ASP A 89 7.82 -44.36 1.13
C ASP A 89 6.61 -44.43 2.08
N TYR A 90 6.45 -43.41 2.93
CA TYR A 90 5.34 -43.32 3.87
C TYR A 90 4.00 -43.18 3.17
N LEU A 91 3.85 -42.19 2.27
CA LEU A 91 2.60 -41.98 1.54
C LEU A 91 2.29 -43.13 0.59
N TRP A 92 3.31 -43.76 0.00
CA TRP A 92 3.15 -44.94 -0.84
C TRP A 92 2.66 -46.16 -0.06
N ALA A 93 3.18 -46.37 1.15
CA ALA A 93 2.73 -47.44 2.04
C ALA A 93 1.25 -47.23 2.45
N LEU A 94 0.88 -46.00 2.81
CA LEU A 94 -0.50 -45.64 3.12
C LEU A 94 -1.44 -45.90 1.93
N ARG A 95 -1.06 -45.45 0.73
CA ARG A 95 -1.86 -45.64 -0.49
C ARG A 95 -2.11 -47.11 -0.82
N ARG A 96 -1.12 -47.98 -0.58
CA ARG A 96 -1.25 -49.44 -0.79
C ARG A 96 -2.00 -50.16 0.34
N GLY A 97 -2.37 -49.45 1.41
CA GLY A 97 -2.95 -50.05 2.61
C GLY A 97 -1.95 -50.91 3.41
N ASP A 98 -0.65 -50.76 3.18
CA ASP A 98 0.41 -51.49 3.87
C ASP A 98 0.70 -50.87 5.25
N ARG A 99 -0.18 -51.19 6.22
CA ARG A 99 -0.14 -50.62 7.56
C ARG A 99 1.16 -50.92 8.32
N THR A 100 1.75 -52.09 8.09
CA THR A 100 3.01 -52.47 8.73
C THR A 100 4.14 -51.59 8.22
N ARG A 101 4.30 -51.46 6.89
CA ARG A 101 5.33 -50.59 6.33
C ARG A 101 5.09 -49.13 6.70
N ALA A 102 3.84 -48.65 6.61
CA ALA A 102 3.49 -47.27 6.99
C ALA A 102 3.84 -46.97 8.45
N SER A 103 3.66 -47.94 9.35
CA SER A 103 4.07 -47.80 10.76
C SER A 103 5.58 -47.78 10.93
N GLU A 104 6.33 -48.61 10.20
CA GLU A 104 7.79 -48.67 10.27
C GLU A 104 8.44 -47.37 9.79
N VAL A 105 8.00 -46.86 8.63
CA VAL A 105 8.58 -45.64 8.04
C VAL A 105 7.97 -44.35 8.60
N GLY A 106 6.74 -44.41 9.12
CA GLY A 106 6.03 -43.25 9.66
C GLY A 106 6.77 -42.59 10.83
N ALA A 107 7.45 -43.40 11.67
CA ALA A 107 8.31 -42.89 12.73
C ALA A 107 9.42 -41.98 12.16
N THR A 108 10.13 -42.45 11.15
CA THR A 108 11.19 -41.68 10.50
C THR A 108 10.63 -40.47 9.75
N ALA A 109 9.51 -40.63 9.04
CA ALA A 109 8.86 -39.54 8.30
C ALA A 109 8.46 -38.38 9.23
N PHE A 110 7.87 -38.68 10.38
CA PHE A 110 7.47 -37.63 11.32
C PHE A 110 8.66 -37.00 12.01
N SER A 111 9.69 -37.76 12.44
CA SER A 111 10.89 -37.13 13.00
C SER A 111 11.56 -36.21 11.97
N PHE A 112 11.55 -36.60 10.69
CA PHE A 112 12.02 -35.76 9.61
C PHE A 112 11.18 -34.48 9.47
N VAL A 113 9.86 -34.58 9.34
CA VAL A 113 8.96 -33.41 9.25
C VAL A 113 9.04 -32.52 10.48
N GLN A 114 9.11 -33.09 11.69
CA GLN A 114 9.26 -32.35 12.94
C GLN A 114 10.59 -31.59 12.99
N SER A 115 11.68 -32.20 12.55
CA SER A 115 12.98 -31.52 12.48
C SER A 115 12.97 -30.33 11.52
N MET A 116 12.25 -30.45 10.40
CA MET A 116 12.08 -29.37 9.44
C MET A 116 11.16 -28.28 9.99
N GLN A 117 10.05 -28.64 10.63
CA GLN A 117 9.16 -27.69 11.30
C GLN A 117 9.89 -26.90 12.39
N ALA A 118 10.74 -27.56 13.19
CA ALA A 118 11.53 -26.90 14.22
C ALA A 118 12.59 -25.95 13.65
N ALA A 119 13.14 -26.24 12.47
CA ALA A 119 14.11 -25.37 11.80
C ALA A 119 13.47 -24.09 11.23
N GLU A 120 12.20 -24.16 10.83
CA GLU A 120 11.43 -23.05 10.23
C GLU A 120 10.48 -22.35 11.22
N TRP A 121 10.72 -22.55 12.52
CA TRP A 121 9.83 -22.05 13.55
C TRP A 121 9.79 -20.52 13.61
N GLY A 122 8.58 -19.96 13.73
CA GLY A 122 8.33 -18.52 13.75
C GLY A 122 7.73 -18.02 12.43
N ASP A 123 8.35 -18.38 11.30
CA ASP A 123 7.82 -18.06 9.97
C ASP A 123 6.75 -19.07 9.52
N THR A 124 6.85 -20.31 10.04
CA THR A 124 5.86 -21.38 9.84
C THR A 124 5.16 -21.75 11.15
N HIS A 125 3.92 -22.21 11.03
CA HIS A 125 3.12 -22.69 12.15
C HIS A 125 3.04 -24.23 12.18
N HIS A 126 2.88 -24.87 11.01
CA HIS A 126 2.91 -26.32 10.87
C HIS A 126 3.52 -26.76 9.54
N ILE A 127 4.17 -27.93 9.55
CA ILE A 127 4.47 -28.70 8.35
C ILE A 127 3.77 -30.06 8.49
N PHE A 128 2.97 -30.44 7.51
CA PHE A 128 2.22 -31.69 7.56
C PHE A 128 2.07 -32.35 6.19
N LEU A 129 1.64 -33.61 6.18
CA LEU A 129 1.39 -34.40 4.99
C LEU A 129 -0.10 -34.71 4.85
N THR A 130 -0.58 -34.71 3.62
CA THR A 130 -1.89 -35.26 3.28
C THR A 130 -1.75 -36.53 2.45
N ASP A 131 -2.78 -37.37 2.46
CA ASP A 131 -2.98 -38.35 1.38
C ASP A 131 -3.55 -37.69 0.12
N SER A 132 -3.80 -38.49 -0.92
CA SER A 132 -4.36 -38.03 -2.20
C SER A 132 -5.83 -37.60 -2.11
N ASP A 133 -6.54 -37.99 -1.05
CA ASP A 133 -7.93 -37.60 -0.82
C ASP A 133 -8.02 -36.26 -0.05
N GLY A 134 -6.91 -35.84 0.58
CA GLY A 134 -6.80 -34.59 1.33
C GLY A 134 -7.04 -34.75 2.82
N ASN A 135 -6.93 -35.97 3.35
CA ASN A 135 -6.83 -36.17 4.81
C ASN A 135 -5.40 -35.88 5.25
N VAL A 136 -5.25 -35.13 6.34
CA VAL A 136 -3.95 -34.95 6.99
C VAL A 136 -3.58 -36.26 7.67
N VAL A 137 -2.53 -36.91 7.18
CA VAL A 137 -2.09 -38.24 7.64
C VAL A 137 -0.87 -38.19 8.56
N LEU A 138 -0.16 -37.06 8.58
CA LEU A 138 0.98 -36.82 9.47
C LEU A 138 1.08 -35.32 9.75
N SER A 139 1.09 -34.93 11.03
CA SER A 139 1.25 -33.53 11.44
C SER A 139 1.89 -33.50 12.84
N PRO A 140 3.17 -33.14 12.99
CA PRO A 140 3.80 -33.01 14.28
C PRO A 140 3.13 -31.90 15.12
N PRO A 141 2.89 -32.13 16.43
CA PRO A 141 2.30 -31.14 17.32
C PRO A 141 3.24 -29.95 17.56
N HIS A 142 2.66 -28.88 18.10
CA HIS A 142 3.34 -27.62 18.39
C HIS A 142 4.17 -27.68 19.70
N ASP A 143 3.76 -28.53 20.65
CA ASP A 143 4.43 -28.70 21.94
C ASP A 143 5.32 -29.96 21.97
N GLU A 144 6.49 -29.86 22.60
CA GLU A 144 7.42 -30.96 22.94
C GLU A 144 6.82 -32.00 23.93
N GLN A 145 5.52 -32.29 23.86
CA GLN A 145 4.99 -33.41 24.60
C GLN A 145 5.46 -34.69 23.92
N ASP A 146 6.26 -35.49 24.65
CA ASP A 146 6.75 -36.85 24.34
C ASP A 146 5.59 -37.87 24.15
N LEU A 147 4.64 -37.54 23.30
CA LEU A 147 3.54 -38.41 22.95
C LEU A 147 3.87 -39.09 21.61
N PRO A 148 3.83 -40.43 21.54
CA PRO A 148 4.12 -41.17 20.32
C PRO A 148 2.97 -40.99 19.31
N PHE A 149 2.95 -39.85 18.60
CA PHE A 149 1.88 -39.43 17.67
C PHE A 149 1.91 -40.08 16.28
N TYR A 150 2.72 -41.10 16.09
CA TYR A 150 3.05 -41.62 14.77
C TYR A 150 1.97 -42.52 14.15
N LEU A 151 0.87 -42.80 14.86
CA LEU A 151 -0.18 -43.72 14.42
C LEU A 151 -1.59 -43.30 14.87
N PRO A 152 -2.41 -42.67 14.00
CA PRO A 152 -3.84 -42.44 14.28
C PRO A 152 -4.64 -43.74 14.41
N HIS A 153 -4.06 -44.89 14.08
CA HIS A 153 -4.68 -46.21 14.25
C HIS A 153 -4.46 -46.83 15.64
N ILE A 154 -3.58 -46.24 16.46
CA ILE A 154 -3.22 -46.73 17.80
C ILE A 154 -3.67 -45.76 18.89
N VAL A 155 -3.72 -44.46 18.61
CA VAL A 155 -4.17 -43.43 19.54
C VAL A 155 -5.42 -42.73 18.97
N GLY A 156 -6.46 -42.57 19.77
CA GLY A 156 -7.71 -41.94 19.32
C GLY A 156 -7.48 -40.50 18.85
N VAL A 157 -8.00 -40.16 17.66
CA VAL A 157 -7.86 -38.85 16.99
C VAL A 157 -8.17 -37.67 17.92
N ASP A 158 -9.11 -37.84 18.85
CA ASP A 158 -9.53 -36.82 19.83
C ASP A 158 -8.44 -36.39 20.83
N GLN A 159 -7.43 -37.25 21.11
CA GLN A 159 -6.29 -36.89 21.96
C GLN A 159 -5.20 -36.13 21.19
N ILE A 160 -5.13 -36.29 19.87
CA ILE A 160 -4.08 -35.74 19.00
C ILE A 160 -4.35 -34.29 18.65
N ASN A 161 -5.61 -33.95 18.37
CA ASN A 161 -6.02 -32.56 18.07
C ASN A 161 -5.83 -31.62 19.27
N ARG A 162 -5.82 -32.14 20.51
CA ARG A 162 -5.57 -31.36 21.73
C ARG A 162 -4.11 -30.95 21.92
N ALA A 163 -3.18 -31.57 21.20
CA ALA A 163 -1.75 -31.24 21.25
C ALA A 163 -1.34 -30.23 20.16
N GLY A 164 -2.32 -29.59 19.50
CA GLY A 164 -2.05 -28.62 18.44
C GLY A 164 -1.58 -29.26 17.13
N SER A 165 -1.94 -30.50 16.84
CA SER A 165 -1.72 -31.15 15.52
C SER A 165 -2.92 -30.97 14.59
N HIS A 166 -2.70 -31.05 13.27
CA HIS A 166 -3.75 -31.10 12.24
C HIS A 166 -4.13 -32.54 11.83
N LEU A 167 -3.60 -33.56 12.49
CA LEU A 167 -3.82 -34.95 12.11
C LEU A 167 -5.33 -35.30 12.04
N GLY A 168 -5.76 -35.89 10.93
CA GLY A 168 -7.16 -36.25 10.70
C GLY A 168 -8.05 -35.11 10.19
N HIS A 169 -7.55 -33.88 10.07
CA HIS A 169 -8.27 -32.81 9.39
C HIS A 169 -8.40 -33.10 7.90
N PHE A 170 -9.43 -32.54 7.25
CA PHE A 170 -9.72 -32.77 5.83
C PHE A 170 -9.70 -31.46 5.04
N ILE A 171 -8.86 -31.40 4.01
CA ILE A 171 -8.76 -30.27 3.07
C ILE A 171 -9.10 -30.65 1.62
N GLY A 172 -9.53 -31.90 1.39
CA GLY A 172 -9.77 -32.45 0.05
C GLY A 172 -10.86 -31.75 -0.77
N ASN A 173 -11.81 -31.08 -0.11
CA ASN A 173 -12.89 -30.33 -0.77
C ASN A 173 -12.43 -28.97 -1.33
N ARG A 174 -11.22 -28.52 -1.01
CA ARG A 174 -10.71 -27.21 -1.43
C ARG A 174 -10.18 -27.27 -2.87
N SER A 175 -10.42 -26.21 -3.65
CA SER A 175 -9.95 -26.13 -5.04
C SER A 175 -8.42 -26.13 -5.12
N PHE A 176 -7.76 -25.36 -4.26
CA PHE A 176 -6.30 -25.28 -4.19
C PHE A 176 -5.66 -26.64 -3.88
N PHE A 177 -6.31 -27.49 -3.07
CA PHE A 177 -5.80 -28.83 -2.77
C PHE A 177 -5.85 -29.74 -4.00
N ARG A 178 -6.98 -29.74 -4.72
CA ARG A 178 -7.12 -30.54 -5.94
C ARG A 178 -6.10 -30.14 -7.02
N GLN A 179 -5.77 -28.85 -7.09
CA GLN A 179 -4.70 -28.35 -7.95
C GLN A 179 -3.31 -28.75 -7.44
N ALA A 180 -3.11 -28.74 -6.12
CA ALA A 180 -1.84 -29.10 -5.48
C ALA A 180 -1.43 -30.57 -5.70
N LEU A 181 -2.36 -31.44 -6.10
CA LEU A 181 -2.04 -32.82 -6.50
C LEU A 181 -1.31 -32.91 -7.85
N THR A 182 -1.28 -31.82 -8.64
CA THR A 182 -0.63 -31.81 -9.97
C THR A 182 0.57 -30.88 -10.04
N GLU A 183 0.58 -29.79 -9.27
CA GLU A 183 1.63 -28.78 -9.30
C GLU A 183 1.75 -28.07 -7.96
N PRO A 184 2.86 -27.38 -7.67
CA PRO A 184 2.98 -26.56 -6.47
C PRO A 184 1.93 -25.45 -6.44
N VAL A 185 1.27 -25.26 -5.31
CA VAL A 185 0.20 -24.26 -5.13
C VAL A 185 0.41 -23.46 -3.86
N VAL A 186 0.14 -22.16 -3.94
CA VAL A 186 0.01 -21.27 -2.78
C VAL A 186 -1.47 -20.99 -2.59
N SER A 187 -2.02 -21.36 -1.44
CA SER A 187 -3.44 -21.12 -1.17
C SER A 187 -3.71 -19.62 -1.01
N PRO A 188 -4.97 -19.20 -1.20
CA PRO A 188 -5.46 -17.99 -0.55
C PRO A 188 -5.28 -18.05 0.96
N PHE A 189 -5.64 -16.97 1.63
CA PHE A 189 -5.79 -16.96 3.08
C PHE A 189 -6.80 -18.06 3.51
N TYR A 190 -6.41 -18.90 4.45
CA TYR A 190 -7.14 -20.10 4.89
C TYR A 190 -7.08 -20.25 6.41
N GLY A 191 -8.10 -20.84 7.01
CA GLY A 191 -8.06 -21.19 8.43
C GLY A 191 -8.87 -22.44 8.70
N PHE A 192 -8.33 -23.35 9.50
CA PHE A 192 -9.06 -24.50 10.04
C PHE A 192 -10.18 -24.01 10.97
N GLU A 193 -11.35 -24.64 10.92
CA GLU A 193 -12.55 -24.20 11.66
C GLU A 193 -12.32 -24.14 13.18
N GLU A 194 -11.42 -25.00 13.68
CA GLU A 194 -11.10 -25.17 15.09
C GLU A 194 -10.00 -24.22 15.60
N ARG A 195 -9.41 -23.38 14.73
CA ARG A 195 -8.32 -22.47 15.08
C ARG A 195 -8.78 -21.02 15.08
N ASP A 196 -8.15 -20.20 15.91
CA ASP A 196 -8.47 -18.79 16.13
C ASP A 196 -7.76 -17.83 15.17
N HIS A 197 -6.83 -18.32 14.35
CA HIS A 197 -6.08 -17.53 13.39
C HIS A 197 -6.03 -18.20 12.01
N TYR A 198 -5.59 -17.42 11.03
CA TYR A 198 -5.47 -17.81 9.64
C TYR A 198 -4.01 -17.99 9.22
N HIS A 199 -3.86 -18.78 8.17
CA HIS A 199 -2.60 -19.18 7.56
C HIS A 199 -2.67 -19.03 6.05
N GLN A 200 -1.50 -19.02 5.44
CA GLN A 200 -1.35 -19.36 4.04
C GLN A 200 -0.71 -20.73 3.92
N LEU A 201 -1.18 -21.54 2.98
CA LEU A 201 -0.63 -22.87 2.73
C LEU A 201 0.25 -22.86 1.49
N VAL A 202 1.45 -23.41 1.60
CA VAL A 202 2.28 -23.82 0.45
C VAL A 202 2.16 -25.32 0.32
N LEU A 203 1.58 -25.78 -0.79
CA LEU A 203 1.36 -27.18 -1.07
C LEU A 203 2.28 -27.63 -2.22
N ASN A 204 2.95 -28.77 -2.05
CA ASN A 204 3.69 -29.43 -3.11
C ASN A 204 3.22 -30.89 -3.26
N PRO A 205 2.95 -31.37 -4.49
CA PRO A 205 2.57 -32.75 -4.73
C PRO A 205 3.72 -33.70 -4.40
N VAL A 206 3.38 -34.84 -3.79
CA VAL A 206 4.29 -35.98 -3.68
C VAL A 206 3.90 -37.00 -4.73
N PHE A 207 4.81 -37.36 -5.61
CA PHE A 207 4.55 -38.35 -6.66
C PHE A 207 5.15 -39.71 -6.33
N GLY A 208 4.46 -40.77 -6.73
CA GLY A 208 4.95 -42.14 -6.66
C GLY A 208 5.80 -42.52 -7.89
N PRO A 209 6.34 -43.74 -7.92
CA PRO A 209 7.29 -44.17 -8.95
C PRO A 209 6.75 -44.12 -10.38
N ALA A 210 5.42 -44.21 -10.58
CA ALA A 210 4.79 -44.13 -11.89
C ALA A 210 4.19 -42.74 -12.20
N GLY A 211 4.50 -41.73 -11.36
CA GLY A 211 4.03 -40.34 -11.54
C GLY A 211 2.64 -40.06 -10.99
N GLU A 212 2.01 -41.02 -10.31
CA GLU A 212 0.74 -40.83 -9.63
C GLU A 212 0.88 -39.96 -8.36
N PRO A 213 -0.07 -39.06 -8.08
CA PRO A 213 0.00 -38.23 -6.88
C PRO A 213 -0.37 -39.03 -5.63
N LEU A 214 0.53 -39.09 -4.66
CA LEU A 214 0.34 -39.81 -3.39
C LEU A 214 -0.34 -38.94 -2.32
N GLY A 215 -0.25 -37.63 -2.48
CA GLY A 215 -0.69 -36.63 -1.52
C GLY A 215 0.09 -35.34 -1.67
N THR A 216 0.16 -34.54 -0.61
CA THR A 216 0.89 -33.27 -0.62
C THR A 216 1.72 -33.08 0.65
N VAL A 217 2.85 -32.41 0.50
CA VAL A 217 3.50 -31.68 1.61
C VAL A 217 2.82 -30.33 1.73
N VAL A 218 2.44 -29.95 2.94
CA VAL A 218 1.83 -28.65 3.25
C VAL A 218 2.66 -27.93 4.29
N ILE A 219 3.04 -26.69 3.98
CA ILE A 219 3.65 -25.75 4.93
C ILE A 219 2.63 -24.65 5.22
N GLU A 220 2.30 -24.46 6.49
CA GLU A 220 1.50 -23.34 6.97
C GLU A 220 2.40 -22.16 7.31
N ILE A 221 2.30 -21.11 6.51
CA ILE A 221 2.94 -19.83 6.77
C ILE A 221 2.03 -19.02 7.70
N ALA A 222 2.61 -18.46 8.76
CA ALA A 222 1.90 -17.56 9.65
C ALA A 222 1.61 -16.23 8.94
N ILE A 223 0.34 -15.80 8.94
CA ILE A 223 -0.02 -14.50 8.32
C ILE A 223 0.70 -13.34 9.01
N ASP A 224 0.91 -13.42 10.33
CA ASP A 224 1.67 -12.41 11.09
C ASP A 224 3.13 -12.25 10.62
N ALA A 225 3.78 -13.35 10.19
CA ALA A 225 5.12 -13.28 9.62
C ALA A 225 5.09 -12.53 8.28
N VAL A 226 4.08 -12.77 7.44
CA VAL A 226 3.93 -12.08 6.16
C VAL A 226 3.57 -10.60 6.35
N THR A 227 2.69 -10.27 7.29
CA THR A 227 2.34 -8.86 7.58
C THR A 227 3.52 -8.11 8.19
N ALA A 228 4.31 -8.74 9.06
CA ALA A 228 5.57 -8.18 9.58
C ALA A 228 6.58 -7.94 8.46
N LEU A 229 6.78 -8.89 7.54
CA LEU A 229 7.63 -8.73 6.37
C LEU A 229 7.21 -7.54 5.49
N MET A 230 5.90 -7.34 5.33
CA MET A 230 5.36 -6.19 4.59
C MET A 230 5.69 -4.86 5.27
N GLN A 231 5.77 -4.83 6.60
CA GLN A 231 6.07 -3.63 7.39
C GLN A 231 7.57 -3.41 7.64
N GLU A 232 8.40 -4.43 7.42
CA GLU A 232 9.82 -4.38 7.74
C GLU A 232 10.58 -3.38 6.85
N GLY A 233 11.27 -2.44 7.50
CA GLY A 233 12.19 -1.52 6.82
C GLY A 233 11.54 -0.55 5.84
N ILE A 234 10.21 -0.46 5.83
CA ILE A 234 9.46 0.49 5.01
C ILE A 234 8.92 1.64 5.86
N THR A 235 9.09 2.86 5.36
CA THR A 235 8.45 4.06 5.91
C THR A 235 7.84 4.81 4.75
N VAL A 236 6.54 5.05 4.82
CA VAL A 236 5.76 5.77 3.81
C VAL A 236 5.19 7.00 4.50
N GLY A 237 5.97 8.06 4.61
CA GLY A 237 5.57 9.25 5.36
C GLY A 237 5.16 8.94 6.81
N GLN A 238 4.28 9.78 7.37
CA GLN A 238 3.73 9.67 8.72
C GLN A 238 2.34 9.01 8.72
N SER A 239 1.57 9.19 7.66
CA SER A 239 0.21 8.68 7.47
C SER A 239 0.14 7.43 6.60
N GLY A 240 1.28 6.97 6.07
CA GLY A 240 1.26 5.88 5.12
C GLY A 240 0.87 4.54 5.73
N ARG A 241 0.20 3.75 4.91
CA ARG A 241 -0.32 2.44 5.27
C ARG A 241 0.15 1.44 4.23
N VAL A 242 0.68 0.32 4.70
CA VAL A 242 1.05 -0.83 3.89
C VAL A 242 0.21 -1.99 4.38
N PHE A 243 -0.55 -2.62 3.50
CA PHE A 243 -1.41 -3.73 3.84
C PHE A 243 -1.60 -4.67 2.64
N LEU A 244 -2.17 -5.84 2.92
CA LEU A 244 -2.48 -6.84 1.92
C LEU A 244 -4.00 -7.02 1.85
N ALA A 245 -4.50 -7.26 0.63
CA ALA A 245 -5.90 -7.59 0.40
C ALA A 245 -6.03 -8.84 -0.47
N THR A 246 -7.08 -9.63 -0.29
CA THR A 246 -7.40 -10.73 -1.19
C THR A 246 -7.91 -10.21 -2.54
N MET A 247 -7.94 -11.07 -3.56
CA MET A 247 -8.56 -10.75 -4.86
C MET A 247 -10.08 -10.50 -4.77
N ASP A 248 -10.71 -10.83 -3.63
CA ASP A 248 -12.10 -10.49 -3.34
C ASP A 248 -12.26 -9.16 -2.58
N GLY A 249 -11.15 -8.47 -2.31
CA GLY A 249 -11.08 -7.19 -1.64
C GLY A 249 -11.17 -7.26 -0.11
N GLN A 250 -10.95 -8.43 0.50
CA GLN A 250 -10.91 -8.57 1.96
C GLN A 250 -9.51 -8.27 2.51
N PRO A 251 -9.35 -7.72 3.71
CA PRO A 251 -8.03 -7.58 4.32
C PRO A 251 -7.45 -8.96 4.61
N VAL A 252 -6.14 -9.11 4.40
CA VAL A 252 -5.40 -10.28 4.89
C VAL A 252 -5.06 -10.01 6.36
N VAL A 253 -5.71 -10.75 7.26
CA VAL A 253 -5.59 -10.59 8.72
C VAL A 253 -5.08 -11.88 9.35
N HIS A 254 -4.44 -11.78 10.51
CA HIS A 254 -3.95 -12.95 11.21
C HIS A 254 -5.06 -13.60 12.05
N SER A 255 -5.77 -12.83 12.87
CA SER A 255 -6.76 -13.36 13.81
C SER A 255 -8.17 -13.42 13.20
N ARG A 256 -8.96 -14.42 13.60
CA ARG A 256 -10.40 -14.49 13.32
C ARG A 256 -11.23 -13.44 14.06
N SER A 257 -10.69 -12.85 15.12
CA SER A 257 -11.33 -11.73 15.81
C SER A 257 -11.21 -10.42 15.05
N GLU A 258 -10.32 -10.33 14.06
CA GLU A 258 -10.16 -9.15 13.22
C GLU A 258 -11.26 -9.09 12.14
N PRO A 259 -11.71 -7.88 11.78
CA PRO A 259 -12.74 -7.72 10.76
C PRO A 259 -12.20 -8.13 9.39
N ILE A 260 -12.92 -9.05 8.73
CA ILE A 260 -12.68 -9.49 7.34
C ILE A 260 -13.64 -8.80 6.34
N GLU A 261 -14.22 -7.67 6.75
CA GLU A 261 -15.11 -6.89 5.90
C GLU A 261 -14.37 -6.41 4.67
N ARG A 262 -15.05 -6.43 3.52
CA ARG A 262 -14.47 -5.99 2.26
C ARG A 262 -13.99 -4.54 2.39
N ILE A 263 -12.75 -4.30 2.00
CA ILE A 263 -12.16 -2.97 1.94
C ILE A 263 -12.84 -2.22 0.80
N ASP A 264 -13.64 -1.21 1.16
CA ASP A 264 -14.22 -0.29 0.20
C ASP A 264 -13.15 0.74 -0.21
N SER A 265 -12.35 0.38 -1.21
CA SER A 265 -11.32 1.26 -1.78
C SER A 265 -11.47 1.28 -3.29
N GLU A 266 -11.58 2.50 -3.85
CA GLU A 266 -11.66 2.74 -5.30
C GLU A 266 -10.42 2.15 -6.01
N GLY A 267 -9.23 2.39 -5.45
CA GLY A 267 -7.98 1.94 -6.05
C GLY A 267 -7.79 0.42 -5.98
N LEU A 268 -8.16 -0.20 -4.86
CA LEU A 268 -8.15 -1.66 -4.73
C LEU A 268 -9.13 -2.31 -5.72
N SER A 269 -10.36 -1.76 -5.80
CA SER A 269 -11.38 -2.26 -6.72
C SER A 269 -10.94 -2.14 -8.17
N ALA A 270 -10.26 -1.04 -8.54
CA ALA A 270 -9.70 -0.84 -9.87
C ALA A 270 -8.59 -1.85 -10.18
N ALA A 271 -7.65 -2.07 -9.26
CA ALA A 271 -6.56 -3.04 -9.44
C ALA A 271 -7.08 -4.48 -9.59
N ILE A 272 -8.06 -4.88 -8.79
CA ILE A 272 -8.70 -6.20 -8.89
C ILE A 272 -9.44 -6.34 -10.24
N ALA A 273 -10.18 -5.32 -10.67
CA ALA A 273 -10.96 -5.38 -11.90
C ALA A 273 -10.09 -5.47 -13.16
N VAL A 274 -8.95 -4.77 -13.17
CA VAL A 274 -8.01 -4.80 -14.30
C VAL A 274 -7.06 -6.01 -14.21
N GLY A 275 -6.78 -6.49 -13.00
CA GLY A 275 -5.83 -7.57 -12.75
C GLY A 275 -4.36 -7.13 -12.85
N THR A 276 -4.10 -5.82 -12.83
CA THR A 276 -2.74 -5.24 -12.89
C THR A 276 -2.60 -4.06 -11.92
N GLU A 277 -1.38 -3.56 -11.75
CA GLU A 277 -1.10 -2.38 -10.92
C GLU A 277 -2.02 -1.21 -11.30
N THR A 278 -2.61 -0.59 -10.28
CA THR A 278 -3.33 0.69 -10.39
C THR A 278 -2.74 1.68 -9.39
N ARG A 279 -2.49 2.90 -9.85
CA ARG A 279 -1.95 4.00 -9.03
C ARG A 279 -2.64 5.31 -9.33
N GLY A 280 -2.73 6.19 -8.34
CA GLY A 280 -3.46 7.44 -8.49
C GLY A 280 -3.81 8.12 -7.18
N ARG A 281 -4.68 9.13 -7.29
CA ARG A 281 -5.40 9.73 -6.16
C ARG A 281 -6.75 9.02 -6.03
N PHE A 282 -7.11 8.61 -4.81
CA PHE A 282 -8.33 7.89 -4.49
C PHE A 282 -8.98 8.47 -3.25
N THR A 283 -10.27 8.17 -3.05
CA THR A 283 -11.00 8.56 -1.84
C THR A 283 -11.32 7.33 -1.01
N ARG A 284 -10.97 7.36 0.28
CA ARG A 284 -11.38 6.35 1.26
C ARG A 284 -12.84 6.53 1.68
N PRO A 285 -13.51 5.52 2.26
CA PRO A 285 -14.90 5.62 2.70
C PRO A 285 -15.16 6.68 3.78
N ASP A 286 -14.13 7.01 4.56
CA ASP A 286 -14.17 8.09 5.56
C ASP A 286 -14.06 9.49 4.95
N GLY A 287 -13.91 9.60 3.63
CA GLY A 287 -13.74 10.85 2.88
C GLY A 287 -12.28 11.32 2.79
N THR A 288 -11.32 10.55 3.31
CA THR A 288 -9.89 10.92 3.24
C THR A 288 -9.35 10.69 1.83
N GLU A 289 -8.80 11.74 1.21
CA GLU A 289 -8.09 11.62 -0.06
C GLU A 289 -6.68 11.04 0.15
N VAL A 290 -6.31 10.06 -0.67
CA VAL A 290 -5.02 9.37 -0.58
C VAL A 290 -4.34 9.28 -1.94
N PHE A 291 -3.01 9.25 -1.94
CA PHE A 291 -2.26 8.68 -3.05
C PHE A 291 -2.02 7.22 -2.77
N GLY A 292 -2.33 6.35 -3.73
CA GLY A 292 -2.25 4.92 -3.54
C GLY A 292 -1.63 4.18 -4.72
N VAL A 293 -1.01 3.05 -4.43
CA VAL A 293 -0.60 2.01 -5.37
C VAL A 293 -1.17 0.69 -4.89
N TYR A 294 -1.82 -0.01 -5.81
CA TYR A 294 -2.47 -1.30 -5.59
C TYR A 294 -1.96 -2.26 -6.66
N ALA A 295 -1.12 -3.20 -6.28
CA ALA A 295 -0.43 -4.11 -7.19
C ALA A 295 -0.83 -5.56 -6.89
N PRO A 296 -1.66 -6.19 -7.74
CA PRO A 296 -1.90 -7.62 -7.66
C PRO A 296 -0.57 -8.38 -7.75
N SER A 297 -0.31 -9.23 -6.77
CA SER A 297 0.91 -10.01 -6.70
C SER A 297 0.92 -11.09 -7.78
N THR A 298 2.12 -11.38 -8.29
CA THR A 298 2.34 -12.44 -9.27
C THR A 298 2.56 -13.80 -8.62
N VAL A 299 2.91 -13.80 -7.33
CA VAL A 299 3.27 -15.00 -6.57
C VAL A 299 2.30 -15.29 -5.42
N TYR A 300 1.60 -14.28 -4.93
CA TYR A 300 0.52 -14.40 -3.95
C TYR A 300 -0.84 -14.19 -4.61
N PRO A 301 -1.91 -14.87 -4.14
CA PRO A 301 -3.27 -14.58 -4.56
C PRO A 301 -3.84 -13.31 -3.89
N TRP A 302 -3.01 -12.27 -3.72
CA TRP A 302 -3.29 -11.05 -2.97
C TRP A 302 -2.88 -9.80 -3.75
N VAL A 303 -3.29 -8.63 -3.26
CA VAL A 303 -2.92 -7.31 -3.73
C VAL A 303 -2.07 -6.64 -2.67
N VAL A 304 -0.90 -6.13 -3.07
CA VAL A 304 -0.07 -5.24 -2.27
C VAL A 304 -0.65 -3.84 -2.34
N CYS A 305 -1.04 -3.29 -1.19
CA CYS A 305 -1.65 -1.98 -1.09
C CYS A 305 -0.75 -1.05 -0.30
N ILE A 306 -0.39 0.09 -0.91
CA ILE A 306 0.33 1.16 -0.24
C ILE A 306 -0.43 2.47 -0.46
N GLU A 307 -0.76 3.15 0.62
CA GLU A 307 -1.47 4.43 0.60
C GLU A 307 -0.74 5.46 1.46
N ILE A 308 -0.88 6.74 1.13
CA ILE A 308 -0.46 7.88 1.96
C ILE A 308 -1.51 9.00 1.85
N ASP A 309 -1.78 9.71 2.95
CA ASP A 309 -2.78 10.77 2.94
C ASP A 309 -2.30 11.93 2.05
N SER A 310 -3.19 12.39 1.16
CA SER A 310 -2.87 13.47 0.22
C SER A 310 -2.49 14.75 0.97
N ALA A 311 -3.11 15.00 2.13
CA ALA A 311 -2.82 16.16 2.96
C ALA A 311 -1.37 16.20 3.47
N GLU A 312 -0.74 15.04 3.72
CA GLU A 312 0.66 14.98 4.14
C GLU A 312 1.58 15.43 3.01
N ILE A 313 1.38 14.88 1.81
CA ILE A 313 2.17 15.21 0.62
C ILE A 313 1.98 16.67 0.21
N MET A 314 0.76 17.20 0.35
CA MET A 314 0.43 18.57 -0.07
C MET A 314 0.79 19.64 0.97
N ALA A 315 0.98 19.28 2.25
CA ALA A 315 1.27 20.24 3.32
C ALA A 315 2.52 21.12 3.08
N PRO A 316 3.67 20.59 2.59
CA PRO A 316 4.82 21.41 2.23
C PRO A 316 4.50 22.42 1.12
N ILE A 317 3.77 21.98 0.09
CA ILE A 317 3.36 22.80 -1.06
C ILE A 317 2.49 23.96 -0.60
N TRP A 318 1.48 23.69 0.23
CA TRP A 318 0.60 24.73 0.79
C TRP A 318 1.36 25.70 1.70
N THR A 319 2.38 25.23 2.41
CA THR A 319 3.22 26.09 3.25
C THR A 319 4.09 27.00 2.40
N GLN A 320 4.69 26.48 1.32
CA GLN A 320 5.47 27.25 0.37
C GLN A 320 4.61 28.28 -0.36
N ARG A 321 3.41 27.88 -0.79
CA ARG A 321 2.41 28.78 -1.42
C ARG A 321 2.04 29.93 -0.49
N ARG A 322 1.75 29.65 0.78
CA ARG A 322 1.43 30.70 1.78
C ARG A 322 2.60 31.68 1.95
N LYS A 323 3.83 31.17 2.09
CA LYS A 323 5.04 32.01 2.18
C LYS A 323 5.22 32.87 0.94
N ALA A 324 5.06 32.30 -0.25
CA ALA A 324 5.20 33.00 -1.52
C ALA A 324 4.14 34.11 -1.68
N LEU A 325 2.89 33.83 -1.29
CA LEU A 325 1.82 34.83 -1.26
C LEU A 325 2.12 35.96 -0.27
N THR A 326 2.61 35.64 0.94
CA THR A 326 3.01 36.65 1.94
C THR A 326 4.11 37.57 1.38
N ILE A 327 5.13 37.01 0.73
CA ILE A 327 6.21 37.78 0.10
C ILE A 327 5.65 38.67 -1.03
N ALA A 328 4.77 38.13 -1.88
CA ALA A 328 4.15 38.88 -2.96
C ALA A 328 3.33 40.08 -2.46
N VAL A 329 2.54 39.88 -1.40
CA VAL A 329 1.76 40.95 -0.76
C VAL A 329 2.66 42.03 -0.18
N LEU A 330 3.73 41.64 0.54
CA LEU A 330 4.69 42.58 1.12
C LEU A 330 5.42 43.39 0.03
N LEU A 331 5.82 42.74 -1.07
CA LEU A 331 6.47 43.41 -2.19
C LEU A 331 5.53 44.39 -2.90
N ALA A 332 4.27 43.99 -3.12
CA ALA A 332 3.25 44.86 -3.69
C ALA A 332 2.99 46.09 -2.80
N MET A 333 2.91 45.91 -1.48
CA MET A 333 2.81 47.02 -0.53
C MET A 333 4.01 47.97 -0.63
N ALA A 334 5.24 47.44 -0.65
CA ALA A 334 6.45 48.25 -0.78
C ALA A 334 6.48 49.06 -2.08
N LEU A 335 6.12 48.44 -3.22
CA LEU A 335 6.02 49.12 -4.52
C LEU A 335 4.90 50.16 -4.55
N GLY A 336 3.78 49.90 -3.88
CA GLY A 336 2.72 50.89 -3.68
C GLY A 336 3.21 52.13 -2.93
N VAL A 337 3.97 51.94 -1.85
CA VAL A 337 4.59 53.05 -1.09
C VAL A 337 5.56 53.85 -1.96
N VAL A 338 6.43 53.17 -2.73
CA VAL A 338 7.34 53.83 -3.68
C VAL A 338 6.55 54.62 -4.73
N GLY A 339 5.50 54.05 -5.30
CA GLY A 339 4.63 54.73 -6.27
C GLY A 339 3.97 55.99 -5.72
N VAL A 340 3.47 55.94 -4.47
CA VAL A 340 2.95 57.13 -3.78
C VAL A 340 4.06 58.16 -3.57
N GLY A 341 5.25 57.74 -3.13
CA GLY A 341 6.41 58.61 -2.93
C GLY A 341 6.80 59.36 -4.20
N ILE A 342 6.90 58.67 -5.33
CA ILE A 342 7.17 59.26 -6.65
C ILE A 342 6.06 60.23 -7.04
N GLY A 343 4.79 59.83 -6.86
CA GLY A 343 3.64 60.68 -7.18
C GLY A 343 3.60 61.97 -6.36
N LEU A 344 4.00 61.94 -5.09
CA LEU A 344 4.12 63.12 -4.25
C LEU A 344 5.33 63.99 -4.64
N HIS A 345 6.48 63.37 -4.89
CA HIS A 345 7.72 64.08 -5.18
C HIS A 345 7.69 64.84 -6.52
N PHE A 346 7.13 64.23 -7.57
CA PHE A 346 7.05 64.86 -8.90
C PHE A 346 5.69 65.49 -9.20
N GLY A 347 4.59 64.90 -8.71
CA GLY A 347 3.24 65.37 -9.03
C GLY A 347 2.87 66.69 -8.36
N LEU A 348 3.36 66.95 -7.14
CA LEU A 348 3.08 68.21 -6.44
C LEU A 348 3.81 69.41 -7.08
N PRO A 349 5.12 69.36 -7.39
CA PRO A 349 5.81 70.46 -8.07
C PRO A 349 5.23 70.76 -9.45
N LEU A 350 4.92 69.73 -10.25
CA LEU A 350 4.34 69.93 -11.58
C LEU A 350 2.96 70.61 -11.52
N ARG A 351 2.15 70.28 -10.51
CA ARG A 351 0.87 70.96 -10.29
C ARG A 351 1.04 72.43 -9.91
N ARG A 352 2.06 72.75 -9.11
CA ARG A 352 2.39 74.14 -8.77
C ARG A 352 2.82 74.90 -10.03
N LEU A 353 3.77 74.36 -10.79
CA LEU A 353 4.22 74.95 -12.06
C LEU A 353 3.06 75.15 -13.05
N ALA A 354 2.15 74.17 -13.15
CA ALA A 354 0.97 74.29 -14.01
C ALA A 354 0.01 75.39 -13.54
N ALA A 355 -0.24 75.48 -12.22
CA ALA A 355 -1.09 76.52 -11.65
C ALA A 355 -0.48 77.92 -11.81
N ASP A 356 0.84 78.05 -11.59
CA ASP A 356 1.57 79.30 -11.77
C ASP A 356 1.52 79.75 -13.24
N ALA A 357 1.71 78.81 -14.19
CA ALA A 357 1.57 79.09 -15.61
C ALA A 357 0.14 79.51 -16.01
N ASP A 358 -0.89 78.91 -15.39
CA ASP A 358 -2.30 79.26 -15.65
C ASP A 358 -2.63 80.67 -15.13
N CYS A 359 -2.11 81.05 -13.96
CA CYS A 359 -2.21 82.43 -13.45
C CYS A 359 -1.57 83.44 -14.40
N ILE A 360 -0.37 83.13 -14.92
CA ILE A 360 0.33 83.97 -15.90
C ILE A 360 -0.50 84.10 -17.20
N ALA A 361 -1.05 82.99 -17.70
CA ALA A 361 -1.85 82.98 -18.93
C ALA A 361 -3.14 83.80 -18.81
N HIS A 362 -3.74 83.89 -17.61
CA HIS A 362 -4.93 84.69 -17.34
C HIS A 362 -4.62 86.14 -16.93
N GLY A 363 -3.37 86.58 -17.04
CA GLY A 363 -2.99 87.98 -16.87
C GLY A 363 -2.87 88.46 -15.41
N SER A 364 -2.87 87.55 -14.43
CA SER A 364 -2.62 87.87 -13.04
C SER A 364 -1.12 87.90 -12.78
N LEU A 365 -0.50 89.07 -12.98
CA LEU A 365 0.93 89.31 -12.73
C LEU A 365 1.19 90.08 -11.42
N GLU A 366 0.24 90.06 -10.49
CA GLU A 366 0.43 90.71 -9.18
C GLU A 366 1.04 89.69 -8.21
N HIS A 367 2.32 89.90 -7.87
CA HIS A 367 3.18 89.11 -6.98
C HIS A 367 4.03 88.02 -7.68
N ALA A 368 5.04 88.48 -8.42
CA ALA A 368 6.28 87.73 -8.60
C ALA A 368 7.32 88.20 -7.57
#